data_AF-A0A182X1L8-F1
#
_entry.id   AF-A0A182X1L8-F1
#
_cell.length_a   1.000
_cell.length_b   1.000
_cell.length_c   1.000
_cell.angle_alpha   90.00
_cell.angle_beta   90.00
_cell.angle_gamma   90.00
#
_symmetry.space_group_name_H-M   'P 1'
#
loop_
_entity.id
_entity.type
_entity.pdbx_description
1 polymer ?
#
loop_
_entity_poly.entity_id
_entity_poly.type
_entity_poly.pdbx_seq_one_letter_code
_entity_poly.pdbx_strand_id
1 'polypeptide(L)'
;MLIGRIQFQAPFFVWLLSFISGWAVGFQWYCSKYDGVECTIHYLGELKTDLSKLKNITNGATFIRFTRVKALTVDQATIVHLPDTVRKLEITDSQPVQIIIIPSYLAITCLFVHITQLRWIHFQPNDAVRELSIRISNLQQIPPTVKNLTNLQHISLQHSHLQHLNLDLLHWCRFLHTVDLSYNEIHTITSTLHAGQQRQLSALLLNHNQLSVLNLEVLAPIGWFAYVDLSYNRIELLVGRFSSEHMATVSFAYNRLKTVDFCQWEQVTNLTFISFLSNELTSVPNCINRLTNLTAVSFMSNRLTSVTMDAFAGMDNLTSLYLSHNNIRSITVHEGRYPKQLQQLFLSGNSHKCDHHLFGQPFCSVDIDFKPSSRTSDWSRNENALKRQLSIIV
;
A
#
# COMPACT_ATOMS: atom_id res chain seq x y z
N MET A 1 9.68 -69.87 -22.07
CA MET A 1 8.92 -70.01 -20.81
C MET A 1 9.90 -69.68 -19.70
N LEU A 2 9.72 -68.53 -19.02
CA LEU A 2 10.69 -67.82 -18.13
C LEU A 2 12.01 -67.44 -18.86
N ILE A 3 12.64 -66.27 -18.70
CA ILE A 3 13.05 -65.48 -17.53
C ILE A 3 13.24 -64.01 -18.00
N GLY A 4 12.97 -63.02 -17.15
CA GLY A 4 13.40 -61.63 -17.40
C GLY A 4 13.05 -60.66 -16.28
N ARG A 5 14.04 -60.35 -15.44
CA ARG A 5 14.03 -59.41 -14.29
C ARG A 5 13.62 -57.98 -14.67
N ILE A 6 12.91 -57.29 -13.77
CA ILE A 6 13.05 -55.83 -13.60
C ILE A 6 13.23 -55.54 -12.10
N GLN A 7 14.30 -54.81 -11.79
CA GLN A 7 14.84 -54.52 -10.47
C GLN A 7 13.95 -53.57 -9.66
N PHE A 8 13.68 -53.95 -8.41
CA PHE A 8 13.37 -53.03 -7.32
C PHE A 8 14.70 -52.51 -6.73
N GLN A 9 14.92 -51.19 -6.78
CA GLN A 9 15.84 -50.50 -5.89
C GLN A 9 15.35 -49.08 -5.62
N ALA A 10 14.90 -48.83 -4.39
CA ALA A 10 15.12 -47.57 -3.68
C ALA A 10 15.08 -47.87 -2.16
N PRO A 11 16.02 -47.36 -1.34
CA PRO A 11 16.21 -47.83 0.03
C PRO A 11 15.28 -47.16 1.06
N PHE A 12 14.94 -47.93 2.10
CA PHE A 12 14.46 -47.48 3.41
C PHE A 12 15.57 -46.67 4.14
N PHE A 13 15.39 -45.77 5.13
CA PHE A 13 14.46 -45.69 6.27
C PHE A 13 14.44 -44.24 6.84
N VAL A 14 13.24 -43.63 6.95
CA VAL A 14 12.67 -42.82 8.08
C VAL A 14 13.38 -41.54 8.57
N TRP A 15 12.74 -40.38 8.32
CA TRP A 15 12.01 -39.53 9.31
C TRP A 15 11.04 -38.56 8.56
N LEU A 16 9.82 -38.37 9.09
CA LEU A 16 8.74 -37.39 8.75
C LEU A 16 7.87 -37.55 7.46
N LEU A 17 6.91 -38.50 7.44
CA LEU A 17 5.78 -38.45 6.48
C LEU A 17 4.56 -37.77 7.11
N SER A 18 4.62 -36.44 7.23
CA SER A 18 3.51 -35.57 7.63
C SER A 18 2.46 -35.38 6.53
N PHE A 19 2.51 -36.15 5.44
CA PHE A 19 1.70 -35.93 4.24
C PHE A 19 1.26 -37.24 3.55
N ILE A 20 0.16 -37.15 2.79
CA ILE A 20 -0.39 -38.20 1.91
C ILE A 20 -0.42 -37.63 0.48
N SER A 21 0.00 -38.40 -0.52
CA SER A 21 -0.09 -38.00 -1.92
C SER A 21 -0.61 -39.12 -2.79
N GLY A 22 -1.09 -38.76 -3.98
CA GLY A 22 -1.60 -39.72 -4.93
C GLY A 22 -1.91 -39.13 -6.28
N TRP A 23 -2.39 -40.01 -7.16
CA TRP A 23 -2.84 -39.67 -8.50
C TRP A 23 -4.30 -40.09 -8.65
N ALA A 24 -5.10 -39.20 -9.20
CA ALA A 24 -6.43 -39.50 -9.70
C ALA A 24 -6.44 -39.26 -11.22
N VAL A 25 -7.51 -39.67 -11.90
CA VAL A 25 -7.61 -39.48 -13.35
C VAL A 25 -7.60 -37.99 -13.65
N GLY A 26 -6.51 -37.52 -14.28
CA GLY A 26 -6.34 -36.13 -14.69
C GLY A 26 -5.96 -35.13 -13.59
N PHE A 27 -5.44 -35.57 -12.43
CA PHE A 27 -4.78 -34.67 -11.45
C PHE A 27 -3.88 -35.41 -10.44
N GLN A 28 -2.90 -34.70 -9.88
CA GLN A 28 -2.13 -35.14 -8.71
C GLN A 28 -2.61 -34.41 -7.46
N TRP A 29 -2.42 -35.01 -6.30
CA TRP A 29 -2.73 -34.36 -5.04
C TRP A 29 -1.74 -34.70 -3.94
N TYR A 30 -1.67 -33.81 -2.96
CA TYR A 30 -0.83 -33.91 -1.77
C TYR A 30 -1.55 -33.21 -0.61
N CYS A 31 -1.76 -33.90 0.51
CA CYS A 31 -2.45 -33.37 1.69
C CYS A 31 -1.63 -33.58 2.97
N SER A 32 -1.69 -32.64 3.91
CA SER A 32 -1.09 -32.80 5.24
C SER A 32 -1.89 -33.78 6.13
N LYS A 33 -1.19 -34.49 7.02
CA LYS A 33 -1.77 -35.52 7.92
C LYS A 33 -2.22 -34.98 9.29
N TYR A 34 -1.78 -33.79 9.71
CA TYR A 34 -2.07 -33.24 11.05
C TYR A 34 -2.37 -31.74 10.99
N ASP A 35 -3.31 -31.32 11.83
CA ASP A 35 -3.86 -29.97 12.10
C ASP A 35 -3.98 -28.99 10.92
N GLY A 36 -5.24 -28.74 10.52
CA GLY A 36 -5.58 -27.87 9.39
C GLY A 36 -5.17 -28.52 8.08
N VAL A 37 -5.89 -29.58 7.68
CA VAL A 37 -5.57 -30.37 6.48
C VAL A 37 -5.49 -29.42 5.28
N GLU A 38 -4.27 -29.20 4.82
CA GLU A 38 -3.96 -28.44 3.62
C GLU A 38 -3.76 -29.43 2.49
N CYS A 39 -4.55 -29.28 1.44
CA CYS A 39 -4.49 -30.12 0.26
C CYS A 39 -4.10 -29.30 -0.97
N THR A 40 -3.01 -29.68 -1.61
CA THR A 40 -2.56 -29.15 -2.90
C THR A 40 -2.95 -30.10 -4.01
N ILE A 41 -3.62 -29.58 -5.04
CA ILE A 41 -4.07 -30.31 -6.22
C ILE A 41 -3.39 -29.73 -7.45
N HIS A 42 -2.69 -30.57 -8.21
CA HIS A 42 -1.96 -30.18 -9.40
C HIS A 42 -2.66 -30.63 -10.67
N TYR A 43 -2.56 -29.83 -11.73
CA TYR A 43 -2.95 -30.19 -13.11
C TYR A 43 -4.45 -30.40 -13.35
N LEU A 44 -5.30 -29.81 -12.52
CA LEU A 44 -6.75 -29.92 -12.65
C LEU A 44 -7.25 -29.37 -14.01
N GLY A 45 -8.11 -30.12 -14.71
CA GLY A 45 -8.82 -29.62 -15.91
C GLY A 45 -8.42 -30.23 -17.27
N GLU A 46 -7.95 -31.47 -17.33
CA GLU A 46 -7.87 -32.20 -18.61
C GLU A 46 -9.27 -32.71 -19.04
N LEU A 47 -9.49 -32.95 -20.33
CA LEU A 47 -10.76 -33.46 -20.92
C LEU A 47 -11.28 -34.79 -20.31
N LYS A 48 -10.54 -35.40 -19.38
CA LYS A 48 -10.86 -36.65 -18.67
C LYS A 48 -10.74 -36.55 -17.14
N THR A 49 -10.64 -35.36 -16.57
CA THR A 49 -10.48 -35.21 -15.12
C THR A 49 -11.76 -35.63 -14.37
N ASP A 50 -11.66 -36.65 -13.51
CA ASP A 50 -12.76 -37.10 -12.66
C ASP A 50 -12.76 -36.35 -11.31
N LEU A 51 -13.47 -35.22 -11.27
CA LEU A 51 -13.56 -34.36 -10.09
C LEU A 51 -14.40 -34.94 -8.95
N SER A 52 -15.16 -36.02 -9.18
CA SER A 52 -16.01 -36.64 -8.15
C SER A 52 -15.21 -37.14 -6.95
N LYS A 53 -13.95 -37.53 -7.17
CA LYS A 53 -13.03 -38.01 -6.13
C LYS A 53 -12.46 -36.88 -5.27
N LEU A 54 -12.53 -35.62 -5.72
CA LEU A 54 -11.91 -34.48 -5.05
C LEU A 54 -12.43 -34.32 -3.62
N LYS A 55 -13.75 -34.45 -3.42
CA LYS A 55 -14.39 -34.32 -2.11
C LYS A 55 -13.89 -35.34 -1.11
N ASN A 56 -13.68 -36.58 -1.56
CA ASN A 56 -13.19 -37.66 -0.71
C ASN A 56 -11.69 -37.50 -0.40
N ILE A 57 -10.89 -37.08 -1.40
CA ILE A 57 -9.45 -36.85 -1.25
C ILE A 57 -9.17 -35.71 -0.27
N THR A 58 -9.98 -34.65 -0.35
CA THR A 58 -9.81 -33.43 0.46
C THR A 58 -10.70 -33.42 1.70
N ASN A 59 -11.24 -34.57 2.12
CA ASN A 59 -12.15 -34.64 3.26
C ASN A 59 -11.49 -34.11 4.53
N GLY A 60 -12.17 -33.18 5.23
CA GLY A 60 -11.63 -32.49 6.41
C GLY A 60 -10.63 -31.37 6.09
N ALA A 61 -10.33 -31.09 4.81
CA ALA A 61 -9.48 -29.98 4.43
C ALA A 61 -10.10 -28.64 4.81
N THR A 62 -9.32 -27.80 5.48
CA THR A 62 -9.67 -26.40 5.76
C THR A 62 -9.04 -25.46 4.73
N PHE A 63 -7.99 -25.91 4.07
CA PHE A 63 -7.28 -25.17 3.04
C PHE A 63 -7.05 -26.04 1.80
N ILE A 64 -7.52 -25.56 0.65
CA ILE A 64 -7.24 -26.18 -0.64
C ILE A 64 -6.45 -25.21 -1.53
N ARG A 65 -5.35 -25.70 -2.11
CA ARG A 65 -4.57 -25.02 -3.15
C ARG A 65 -4.69 -25.76 -4.47
N PHE A 66 -5.14 -25.07 -5.51
CA PHE A 66 -5.02 -25.51 -6.89
C PHE A 66 -3.76 -24.91 -7.49
N THR A 67 -2.94 -25.74 -8.13
CA THR A 67 -1.71 -25.29 -8.80
C THR A 67 -1.55 -25.94 -10.16
N ARG A 68 -0.92 -25.23 -11.11
CA ARG A 68 -0.73 -25.69 -12.49
C ARG A 68 -2.05 -26.15 -13.15
N VAL A 69 -3.17 -25.51 -12.81
CA VAL A 69 -4.50 -25.80 -13.37
C VAL A 69 -4.43 -25.67 -14.89
N LYS A 70 -4.96 -26.66 -15.61
CA LYS A 70 -4.98 -26.73 -17.07
C LYS A 70 -6.27 -26.19 -17.67
N ALA A 71 -7.34 -26.14 -16.89
CA ALA A 71 -8.60 -25.54 -17.30
C ALA A 71 -8.47 -24.03 -17.56
N LEU A 72 -9.22 -23.55 -18.55
CA LEU A 72 -9.39 -22.12 -18.83
C LEU A 72 -10.21 -21.41 -17.75
N THR A 73 -11.18 -22.13 -17.18
CA THR A 73 -12.17 -21.60 -16.24
C THR A 73 -12.17 -22.44 -14.96
N VAL A 74 -12.28 -21.77 -13.80
CA VAL A 74 -12.59 -22.41 -12.51
C VAL A 74 -13.94 -21.88 -12.05
N ASP A 75 -14.96 -22.74 -12.09
CA ASP A 75 -16.35 -22.36 -11.82
C ASP A 75 -17.03 -23.37 -10.88
N GLN A 76 -18.36 -23.27 -10.80
CA GLN A 76 -19.21 -24.17 -10.04
C GLN A 76 -18.94 -25.66 -10.30
N ALA A 77 -18.65 -26.07 -11.54
CA ALA A 77 -18.39 -27.48 -11.85
C ALA A 77 -17.11 -28.00 -11.16
N THR A 78 -16.12 -27.13 -10.94
CA THR A 78 -14.91 -27.46 -10.17
C THR A 78 -15.14 -27.33 -8.66
N ILE A 79 -15.82 -26.25 -8.26
CA ILE A 79 -15.97 -25.85 -6.85
C ILE A 79 -16.98 -26.74 -6.09
N VAL A 80 -18.01 -27.29 -6.75
CA VAL A 80 -19.02 -28.15 -6.09
C VAL A 80 -18.42 -29.41 -5.43
N HIS A 81 -17.22 -29.81 -5.85
CA HIS A 81 -16.53 -30.97 -5.29
C HIS A 81 -15.62 -30.62 -4.11
N LEU A 82 -15.59 -29.37 -3.65
CA LEU A 82 -14.87 -28.99 -2.44
C LEU A 82 -15.70 -29.34 -1.19
N PRO A 83 -15.07 -29.80 -0.10
CA PRO A 83 -15.75 -30.04 1.16
C PRO A 83 -16.20 -28.75 1.85
N ASP A 84 -17.29 -28.82 2.61
CA ASP A 84 -17.87 -27.68 3.31
C ASP A 84 -16.99 -27.16 4.48
N THR A 85 -15.95 -27.92 4.85
CA THR A 85 -14.94 -27.54 5.85
C THR A 85 -13.94 -26.51 5.33
N VAL A 86 -13.84 -26.33 4.01
CA VAL A 86 -12.85 -25.43 3.40
C VAL A 86 -13.16 -23.99 3.77
N ARG A 87 -12.14 -23.28 4.25
CA ARG A 87 -12.18 -21.85 4.59
C ARG A 87 -11.21 -21.04 3.74
N LYS A 88 -10.15 -21.65 3.23
CA LYS A 88 -9.20 -20.99 2.33
C LYS A 88 -9.12 -21.74 1.01
N LEU A 89 -9.26 -20.99 -0.09
CA LEU A 89 -9.02 -21.47 -1.44
C LEU A 89 -7.91 -20.63 -2.08
N GLU A 90 -6.85 -21.29 -2.54
CA GLU A 90 -5.78 -20.65 -3.30
C GLU A 90 -5.73 -21.26 -4.72
N ILE A 91 -5.63 -20.42 -5.74
CA ILE A 91 -5.39 -20.82 -7.14
C ILE A 91 -4.09 -20.14 -7.54
N THR A 92 -3.01 -20.89 -7.67
CA THR A 92 -1.67 -20.35 -7.90
C THR A 92 -0.97 -21.03 -9.08
N ASP A 93 0.04 -20.38 -9.67
CA ASP A 93 0.87 -20.92 -10.77
C ASP A 93 0.05 -21.56 -11.90
N SER A 94 -1.08 -20.93 -12.25
CA SER A 94 -2.13 -21.51 -13.10
C SER A 94 -2.36 -20.64 -14.33
N GLN A 95 -1.37 -20.63 -15.23
CA GLN A 95 -1.34 -19.77 -16.42
C GLN A 95 -2.55 -19.90 -17.35
N PRO A 96 -3.13 -21.10 -17.59
CA PRO A 96 -4.33 -21.23 -18.41
C PRO A 96 -5.58 -20.56 -17.84
N VAL A 97 -5.66 -20.36 -16.52
CA VAL A 97 -6.87 -19.84 -15.86
C VAL A 97 -7.07 -18.38 -16.22
N GLN A 98 -8.19 -18.09 -16.90
CA GLN A 98 -8.58 -16.75 -17.33
C GLN A 98 -9.90 -16.30 -16.70
N ILE A 99 -10.76 -17.23 -16.28
CA ILE A 99 -12.11 -16.94 -15.77
C ILE A 99 -12.30 -17.68 -14.43
N ILE A 100 -12.76 -16.97 -13.41
CA ILE A 100 -13.18 -17.57 -12.14
C ILE A 100 -14.61 -17.16 -11.82
N ILE A 101 -15.44 -18.13 -11.43
CA ILE A 101 -16.79 -17.89 -10.94
C ILE A 101 -16.90 -18.44 -9.52
N ILE A 102 -17.15 -17.55 -8.56
CA ILE A 102 -17.35 -17.90 -7.16
C ILE A 102 -18.84 -18.00 -6.89
N PRO A 103 -19.35 -19.20 -6.55
CA PRO A 103 -20.76 -19.40 -6.32
C PRO A 103 -21.18 -18.94 -4.91
N SER A 104 -22.48 -18.71 -4.75
CA SER A 104 -23.08 -18.20 -3.51
C SER A 104 -22.95 -19.15 -2.32
N TYR A 105 -22.98 -20.46 -2.56
CA TYR A 105 -22.89 -21.49 -1.52
C TYR A 105 -21.47 -21.74 -1.00
N LEU A 106 -20.43 -21.17 -1.65
CA LEU A 106 -19.05 -21.45 -1.27
C LEU A 106 -18.69 -20.71 0.04
N ALA A 107 -18.50 -21.46 1.12
CA ALA A 107 -18.29 -20.92 2.47
C ALA A 107 -16.82 -20.53 2.80
N ILE A 108 -16.02 -20.19 1.80
CA ILE A 108 -14.62 -19.77 2.03
C ILE A 108 -14.55 -18.36 2.59
N THR A 109 -13.62 -18.15 3.51
CA THR A 109 -13.30 -16.85 4.09
C THR A 109 -12.16 -16.15 3.36
N CYS A 110 -11.22 -16.91 2.79
CA CYS A 110 -10.06 -16.39 2.08
C CYS A 110 -9.99 -16.96 0.66
N LEU A 111 -9.95 -16.09 -0.34
CA LEU A 111 -9.74 -16.47 -1.75
C LEU A 111 -8.48 -15.81 -2.28
N PHE A 112 -7.48 -16.61 -2.59
CA PHE A 112 -6.20 -16.17 -3.16
C PHE A 112 -6.06 -16.66 -4.60
N VAL A 113 -5.76 -15.77 -5.54
CA VAL A 113 -5.55 -16.09 -6.95
C VAL A 113 -4.25 -15.44 -7.41
N HIS A 114 -3.18 -16.21 -7.49
CA HIS A 114 -1.83 -15.69 -7.72
C HIS A 114 -1.21 -16.29 -8.99
N ILE A 115 -0.46 -15.50 -9.75
CA ILE A 115 0.32 -16.00 -10.90
C ILE A 115 -0.59 -16.74 -11.89
N THR A 116 -1.60 -16.02 -12.40
CA THR A 116 -2.59 -16.53 -13.37
C THR A 116 -2.70 -15.57 -14.56
N GLN A 117 -3.42 -15.96 -15.60
CA GLN A 117 -3.79 -15.05 -16.69
C GLN A 117 -5.22 -14.53 -16.51
N LEU A 118 -5.71 -14.47 -15.26
CA LEU A 118 -7.09 -14.11 -14.93
C LEU A 118 -7.47 -12.76 -15.55
N ARG A 119 -8.51 -12.77 -16.38
CA ARG A 119 -9.08 -11.58 -17.02
C ARG A 119 -10.42 -11.19 -16.40
N TRP A 120 -11.16 -12.19 -15.91
CA TRP A 120 -12.50 -11.98 -15.39
C TRP A 120 -12.74 -12.85 -14.16
N ILE A 121 -13.30 -12.23 -13.12
CA ILE A 121 -13.78 -12.93 -11.95
C ILE A 121 -15.18 -12.42 -11.60
N HIS A 122 -16.05 -13.35 -11.25
CA HIS A 122 -17.44 -13.06 -10.92
C HIS A 122 -17.81 -13.66 -9.58
N PHE A 123 -18.44 -12.83 -8.75
CA PHE A 123 -18.92 -13.22 -7.45
C PHE A 123 -20.45 -13.23 -7.47
N GLN A 124 -21.05 -14.40 -7.24
CA GLN A 124 -22.43 -14.46 -6.79
C GLN A 124 -22.54 -13.87 -5.37
N PRO A 125 -23.75 -13.54 -4.87
CA PRO A 125 -23.95 -13.11 -3.47
C PRO A 125 -23.24 -14.07 -2.50
N ASN A 126 -22.22 -13.57 -1.80
CA ASN A 126 -21.40 -14.38 -0.91
C ASN A 126 -20.93 -13.55 0.28
N ASP A 127 -21.52 -13.86 1.44
CA ASP A 127 -21.23 -13.16 2.70
C ASP A 127 -20.16 -13.88 3.54
N ALA A 128 -19.56 -14.96 3.02
CA ALA A 128 -18.51 -15.71 3.71
C ALA A 128 -17.11 -15.13 3.45
N VAL A 129 -16.85 -14.64 2.24
CA VAL A 129 -15.53 -14.11 1.85
C VAL A 129 -15.21 -12.84 2.63
N ARG A 130 -14.09 -12.87 3.36
CA ARG A 130 -13.53 -11.75 4.13
C ARG A 130 -12.23 -11.22 3.54
N GLU A 131 -11.48 -12.06 2.85
CA GLU A 131 -10.21 -11.70 2.24
C GLU A 131 -10.16 -12.16 0.79
N LEU A 132 -9.90 -11.20 -0.11
CA LEU A 132 -9.68 -11.44 -1.52
C LEU A 132 -8.30 -10.92 -1.91
N SER A 133 -7.43 -11.82 -2.37
CA SER A 133 -6.12 -11.46 -2.91
C SER A 133 -5.98 -11.97 -4.34
N ILE A 134 -5.76 -11.08 -5.29
CA ILE A 134 -5.42 -11.40 -6.67
C ILE A 134 -4.08 -10.73 -6.98
N ARG A 135 -3.10 -11.52 -7.42
CA ARG A 135 -1.74 -11.02 -7.68
C ARG A 135 -1.20 -11.59 -8.97
N ILE A 136 -0.53 -10.76 -9.78
CA ILE A 136 0.07 -11.18 -11.06
C ILE A 136 -1.01 -11.79 -11.94
N SER A 137 -1.87 -10.91 -12.48
CA SER A 137 -3.04 -11.29 -13.28
C SER A 137 -3.27 -10.31 -14.44
N ASN A 138 -4.18 -10.65 -15.36
CA ASN A 138 -4.56 -9.78 -16.48
C ASN A 138 -5.82 -8.95 -16.19
N LEU A 139 -6.17 -8.76 -14.93
CA LEU A 139 -7.39 -8.04 -14.56
C LEU A 139 -7.23 -6.55 -14.87
N GLN A 140 -8.17 -6.00 -15.64
CA GLN A 140 -8.13 -4.59 -16.08
C GLN A 140 -8.99 -3.65 -15.24
N GLN A 141 -9.92 -4.20 -14.45
CA GLN A 141 -10.81 -3.43 -13.59
C GLN A 141 -11.19 -4.24 -12.35
N ILE A 142 -11.52 -3.55 -11.26
CA ILE A 142 -12.15 -4.19 -10.10
C ILE A 142 -13.50 -4.76 -10.59
N PRO A 143 -13.79 -6.06 -10.36
CA PRO A 143 -15.02 -6.67 -10.86
C PRO A 143 -16.24 -5.97 -10.23
N PRO A 144 -17.24 -5.53 -11.01
CA PRO A 144 -18.43 -4.88 -10.46
C PRO A 144 -19.21 -5.75 -9.47
N THR A 145 -19.04 -7.07 -9.54
CA THR A 145 -19.63 -8.02 -8.60
C THR A 145 -18.96 -8.04 -7.23
N VAL A 146 -17.88 -7.29 -6.99
CA VAL A 146 -17.29 -7.19 -5.64
C VAL A 146 -18.30 -6.64 -4.63
N LYS A 147 -19.31 -5.88 -5.09
CA LYS A 147 -20.45 -5.43 -4.28
C LYS A 147 -21.23 -6.56 -3.59
N ASN A 148 -21.12 -7.77 -4.13
CA ASN A 148 -21.78 -8.96 -3.60
C ASN A 148 -21.03 -9.60 -2.42
N LEU A 149 -19.83 -9.10 -2.07
CA LEU A 149 -19.01 -9.54 -0.96
C LEU A 149 -19.16 -8.58 0.22
N THR A 150 -20.33 -8.58 0.87
CA THR A 150 -20.71 -7.54 1.84
C THR A 150 -19.87 -7.57 3.12
N ASN A 151 -19.32 -8.74 3.47
CA ASN A 151 -18.45 -8.99 4.62
C ASN A 151 -16.95 -8.92 4.29
N LEU A 152 -16.58 -8.43 3.10
CA LEU A 152 -15.18 -8.28 2.71
C LEU A 152 -14.48 -7.28 3.64
N GLN A 153 -13.35 -7.71 4.20
CA GLN A 153 -12.51 -6.96 5.13
C GLN A 153 -11.20 -6.49 4.48
N HIS A 154 -10.64 -7.31 3.59
CA HIS A 154 -9.39 -7.01 2.92
C HIS A 154 -9.50 -7.35 1.42
N ILE A 155 -9.19 -6.37 0.59
CA ILE A 155 -9.06 -6.56 -0.86
C ILE A 155 -7.66 -6.17 -1.30
N SER A 156 -6.98 -7.10 -1.96
CA SER A 156 -5.66 -6.91 -2.53
C SER A 156 -5.70 -7.33 -4.00
N LEU A 157 -5.51 -6.39 -4.92
CA LEU A 157 -5.42 -6.65 -6.35
C LEU A 157 -4.11 -6.04 -6.85
N GLN A 158 -3.01 -6.80 -6.79
CA GLN A 158 -1.66 -6.30 -7.06
C GLN A 158 -1.11 -6.83 -8.39
N HIS A 159 -0.14 -6.12 -8.97
CA HIS A 159 0.55 -6.57 -10.19
C HIS A 159 -0.44 -7.01 -11.27
N SER A 160 -1.48 -6.21 -11.47
CA SER A 160 -2.49 -6.40 -12.50
C SER A 160 -2.50 -5.17 -13.42
N HIS A 161 -3.49 -5.06 -14.31
CA HIS A 161 -3.58 -3.96 -15.28
C HIS A 161 -4.75 -3.02 -14.95
N LEU A 162 -5.03 -2.79 -13.66
CA LEU A 162 -6.12 -1.90 -13.25
C LEU A 162 -5.79 -0.46 -13.67
N GLN A 163 -6.68 0.17 -14.43
CA GLN A 163 -6.48 1.55 -14.93
C GLN A 163 -7.32 2.60 -14.17
N HIS A 164 -8.45 2.17 -13.60
CA HIS A 164 -9.41 3.04 -12.93
C HIS A 164 -9.82 2.46 -11.58
N LEU A 165 -9.87 3.31 -10.56
CA LEU A 165 -10.47 2.99 -9.26
C LEU A 165 -11.82 3.69 -9.12
N ASN A 166 -12.91 2.93 -9.22
CA ASN A 166 -14.24 3.40 -8.86
C ASN A 166 -14.55 3.02 -7.41
N LEU A 167 -14.56 4.00 -6.50
CA LEU A 167 -14.79 3.78 -5.07
C LEU A 167 -16.24 3.39 -4.74
N ASP A 168 -17.19 3.67 -5.64
CA ASP A 168 -18.60 3.32 -5.45
C ASP A 168 -18.79 1.80 -5.36
N LEU A 169 -17.88 1.02 -5.98
CA LEU A 169 -17.86 -0.45 -5.90
C LEU A 169 -17.55 -0.95 -4.48
N LEU A 170 -16.73 -0.22 -3.73
CA LEU A 170 -16.28 -0.59 -2.38
C LEU A 170 -17.22 -0.08 -1.28
N HIS A 171 -18.21 0.75 -1.64
CA HIS A 171 -19.22 1.24 -0.70
C HIS A 171 -20.01 0.10 -0.03
N TRP A 172 -20.26 -0.98 -0.77
CA TRP A 172 -21.05 -2.13 -0.33
C TRP A 172 -20.33 -3.03 0.69
N CYS A 173 -18.99 -2.98 0.74
CA CYS A 173 -18.17 -3.74 1.68
C CYS A 173 -18.09 -2.98 3.02
N ARG A 174 -19.08 -3.18 3.89
CA ARG A 174 -19.23 -2.39 5.13
C ARG A 174 -18.14 -2.65 6.18
N PHE A 175 -17.53 -3.83 6.12
CA PHE A 175 -16.46 -4.26 7.04
C PHE A 175 -15.06 -4.11 6.44
N LEU A 176 -14.93 -3.39 5.34
CA LEU A 176 -13.65 -3.19 4.66
C LEU A 176 -12.69 -2.42 5.57
N HIS A 177 -11.46 -2.89 5.71
CA HIS A 177 -10.39 -2.26 6.48
C HIS A 177 -9.22 -1.89 5.57
N THR A 178 -8.86 -2.77 4.63
CA THR A 178 -7.67 -2.61 3.80
C THR A 178 -8.00 -2.73 2.33
N VAL A 179 -7.55 -1.74 1.56
CA VAL A 179 -7.60 -1.74 0.10
C VAL A 179 -6.17 -1.60 -0.42
N ASP A 180 -5.67 -2.67 -1.04
CA ASP A 180 -4.35 -2.70 -1.64
C ASP A 180 -4.45 -2.91 -3.14
N LEU A 181 -4.16 -1.85 -3.89
CA LEU A 181 -4.16 -1.83 -5.35
C LEU A 181 -2.77 -1.40 -5.86
N SER A 182 -1.72 -1.70 -5.08
CA SER A 182 -0.35 -1.38 -5.41
C SER A 182 0.12 -2.13 -6.67
N TYR A 183 1.10 -1.56 -7.38
CA TYR A 183 1.66 -2.13 -8.61
C TYR A 183 0.58 -2.39 -9.70
N ASN A 184 -0.21 -1.37 -10.01
CA ASN A 184 -1.15 -1.39 -11.14
C ASN A 184 -0.87 -0.21 -12.08
N GLU A 185 -1.82 0.10 -12.96
CA GLU A 185 -1.75 1.16 -13.95
C GLU A 185 -2.78 2.27 -13.65
N ILE A 186 -3.20 2.41 -12.38
CA ILE A 186 -4.31 3.28 -12.01
C ILE A 186 -3.90 4.73 -12.26
N HIS A 187 -4.65 5.42 -13.10
CA HIS A 187 -4.41 6.82 -13.43
C HIS A 187 -5.60 7.73 -13.08
N THR A 188 -6.76 7.17 -12.73
CA THR A 188 -7.91 7.93 -12.21
C THR A 188 -8.59 7.23 -11.04
N ILE A 189 -9.09 8.04 -10.11
CA ILE A 189 -9.97 7.63 -9.00
C ILE A 189 -11.28 8.40 -9.15
N THR A 190 -12.41 7.70 -9.06
CA THR A 190 -13.75 8.30 -9.20
C THR A 190 -14.66 7.87 -8.05
N SER A 191 -15.60 8.75 -7.69
CA SER A 191 -16.75 8.42 -6.86
C SER A 191 -17.91 9.35 -7.20
N THR A 192 -19.13 8.83 -7.18
CA THR A 192 -20.38 9.61 -7.36
C THR A 192 -21.17 9.78 -6.06
N LEU A 193 -20.62 9.33 -4.94
CA LEU A 193 -21.28 9.36 -3.65
C LEU A 193 -21.26 10.78 -3.06
N HIS A 194 -22.42 11.25 -2.60
CA HIS A 194 -22.59 12.54 -1.94
C HIS A 194 -22.89 12.33 -0.45
N ALA A 195 -22.06 12.88 0.44
CA ALA A 195 -22.12 12.75 1.92
C ALA A 195 -21.63 11.41 2.49
N GLY A 196 -20.49 11.48 3.17
CA GLY A 196 -19.64 10.34 3.52
C GLY A 196 -20.06 9.61 4.77
N GLN A 197 -20.05 8.28 4.68
CA GLN A 197 -19.91 7.46 5.87
C GLN A 197 -18.59 7.82 6.54
N GLN A 198 -18.60 8.08 7.84
CA GLN A 198 -17.37 8.26 8.63
C GLN A 198 -16.72 6.89 8.92
N ARG A 199 -16.50 6.08 7.87
CA ARG A 199 -15.75 4.84 8.04
C ARG A 199 -14.31 5.19 8.35
N GLN A 200 -13.80 4.57 9.39
CA GLN A 200 -12.40 4.57 9.76
C GLN A 200 -11.79 3.30 9.17
N LEU A 201 -11.15 3.47 8.02
CA LEU A 201 -10.48 2.40 7.30
C LEU A 201 -9.02 2.33 7.76
N SER A 202 -8.40 1.16 7.69
CA SER A 202 -7.02 0.98 8.15
C SER A 202 -6.01 1.47 7.13
N ALA A 203 -6.06 0.97 5.89
CA ALA A 203 -5.03 1.25 4.90
C ALA A 203 -5.53 1.31 3.46
N LEU A 204 -5.06 2.32 2.71
CA LEU A 204 -5.18 2.44 1.27
C LEU A 204 -3.78 2.45 0.64
N LEU A 205 -3.44 1.37 -0.08
CA LEU A 205 -2.16 1.21 -0.76
C LEU A 205 -2.38 1.40 -2.26
N LEU A 206 -1.86 2.50 -2.79
CA LEU A 206 -1.91 2.88 -4.20
C LEU A 206 -0.51 3.13 -4.77
N ASN A 207 0.53 2.67 -4.07
CA ASN A 207 1.90 2.85 -4.51
C ASN A 207 2.20 2.08 -5.80
N HIS A 208 3.16 2.59 -6.60
CA HIS A 208 3.47 2.04 -7.93
C HIS A 208 2.25 2.02 -8.87
N ASN A 209 1.63 3.19 -9.06
CA ASN A 209 0.54 3.41 -10.02
C ASN A 209 0.89 4.58 -10.95
N GLN A 210 -0.10 5.13 -11.67
CA GLN A 210 0.09 6.18 -12.67
C GLN A 210 -0.76 7.44 -12.40
N LEU A 211 -1.13 7.68 -11.14
CA LEU A 211 -1.92 8.86 -10.75
C LEU A 211 -1.13 10.14 -11.06
N SER A 212 -1.77 11.10 -11.73
CA SER A 212 -1.19 12.41 -12.07
C SER A 212 -1.82 13.57 -11.32
N VAL A 213 -3.12 13.50 -11.07
CA VAL A 213 -3.87 14.48 -10.27
C VAL A 213 -4.66 13.72 -9.22
N LEU A 214 -4.57 14.16 -7.96
CA LEU A 214 -5.36 13.61 -6.87
C LEU A 214 -6.29 14.69 -6.31
N ASN A 215 -7.60 14.49 -6.47
CA ASN A 215 -8.60 15.25 -5.76
C ASN A 215 -9.00 14.49 -4.48
N LEU A 216 -8.70 15.04 -3.31
CA LEU A 216 -8.97 14.39 -2.03
C LEU A 216 -10.47 14.23 -1.75
N GLU A 217 -11.33 15.05 -2.35
CA GLU A 217 -12.78 14.96 -2.15
C GLU A 217 -13.38 13.67 -2.69
N VAL A 218 -12.72 12.98 -3.65
CA VAL A 218 -13.22 11.71 -4.19
C VAL A 218 -13.13 10.57 -3.18
N LEU A 219 -12.24 10.68 -2.18
CA LEU A 219 -12.05 9.68 -1.12
C LEU A 219 -12.98 9.93 0.07
N ALA A 220 -13.46 11.16 0.26
CA ALA A 220 -14.29 11.52 1.40
C ALA A 220 -15.57 10.67 1.56
N PRO A 221 -16.30 10.25 0.50
CA PRO A 221 -17.57 9.54 0.66
C PRO A 221 -17.45 8.12 1.21
N ILE A 222 -16.34 7.42 0.92
CA ILE A 222 -16.09 6.06 1.41
C ILE A 222 -15.61 6.07 2.87
N GLY A 223 -15.13 7.21 3.37
CA GLY A 223 -14.41 7.34 4.64
C GLY A 223 -12.90 7.48 4.40
N TRP A 224 -12.16 7.74 5.47
CA TRP A 224 -10.71 7.95 5.39
C TRP A 224 -9.92 6.82 6.03
N PHE A 225 -8.68 6.66 5.57
CA PHE A 225 -7.76 5.62 6.00
C PHE A 225 -6.76 6.17 7.03
N ALA A 226 -6.37 5.34 8.01
CA ALA A 226 -5.28 5.68 8.92
C ALA A 226 -3.93 5.77 8.20
N TYR A 227 -3.70 4.87 7.25
CA TYR A 227 -2.48 4.81 6.45
C TYR A 227 -2.78 4.93 4.96
N VAL A 228 -2.18 5.92 4.30
CA VAL A 228 -2.32 6.12 2.85
C VAL A 228 -0.94 6.13 2.20
N ASP A 229 -0.70 5.18 1.30
CA ASP A 229 0.53 5.11 0.51
C ASP A 229 0.25 5.44 -0.96
N LEU A 230 0.69 6.62 -1.40
CA LEU A 230 0.59 7.10 -2.77
C LEU A 230 1.97 7.16 -3.44
N SER A 231 2.97 6.49 -2.86
CA SER A 231 4.34 6.58 -3.34
C SER A 231 4.54 5.99 -4.73
N TYR A 232 5.58 6.39 -5.45
CA TYR A 232 5.88 5.88 -6.79
C TYR A 232 4.70 6.03 -7.77
N ASN A 233 4.06 7.19 -7.77
CA ASN A 233 3.08 7.59 -8.78
C ASN A 233 3.69 8.69 -9.68
N ARG A 234 2.84 9.45 -10.37
CA ARG A 234 3.25 10.60 -11.19
C ARG A 234 2.50 11.86 -10.76
N ILE A 235 2.13 11.96 -9.48
CA ILE A 235 1.23 13.01 -8.98
C ILE A 235 1.95 14.35 -9.10
N GLU A 236 1.39 15.24 -9.90
CA GLU A 236 1.88 16.60 -10.14
C GLU A 236 1.06 17.63 -9.35
N LEU A 237 -0.21 17.31 -9.08
CA LEU A 237 -1.16 18.23 -8.45
C LEU A 237 -2.05 17.52 -7.42
N LEU A 238 -2.14 18.12 -6.24
CA LEU A 238 -3.06 17.75 -5.16
C LEU A 238 -4.12 18.84 -4.99
N VAL A 239 -5.40 18.48 -5.04
CA VAL A 239 -6.53 19.42 -4.89
C VAL A 239 -7.62 18.86 -3.99
N GLY A 240 -8.58 19.72 -3.66
CA GLY A 240 -9.78 19.34 -2.92
C GLY A 240 -9.65 19.53 -1.42
N ARG A 241 -10.79 19.69 -0.77
CA ARG A 241 -10.87 19.78 0.69
C ARG A 241 -10.57 18.43 1.31
N PHE A 242 -9.96 18.47 2.50
CA PHE A 242 -9.59 17.28 3.23
C PHE A 242 -9.89 17.44 4.71
N SER A 243 -10.54 16.42 5.29
CA SER A 243 -10.76 16.36 6.73
C SER A 243 -10.71 14.92 7.21
N SER A 244 -9.83 14.64 8.17
CA SER A 244 -9.70 13.30 8.75
C SER A 244 -9.05 13.35 10.13
N GLU A 245 -9.82 13.02 11.15
CA GLU A 245 -9.33 12.81 12.51
C GLU A 245 -8.65 11.45 12.69
N HIS A 246 -8.71 10.58 11.67
CA HIS A 246 -8.20 9.21 11.74
C HIS A 246 -6.84 9.03 11.05
N MET A 247 -6.51 9.87 10.06
CA MET A 247 -5.29 9.71 9.26
C MET A 247 -4.04 9.92 10.12
N ALA A 248 -3.24 8.86 10.26
CA ALA A 248 -2.03 8.84 11.06
C ALA A 248 -0.77 9.08 10.21
N THR A 249 -0.78 8.56 8.97
CA THR A 249 0.36 8.62 8.05
C THR A 249 -0.11 8.74 6.61
N VAL A 250 0.53 9.65 5.86
CA VAL A 250 0.40 9.72 4.39
C VAL A 250 1.77 9.88 3.73
N SER A 251 2.03 9.08 2.71
CA SER A 251 3.25 9.14 1.90
C SER A 251 2.94 9.59 0.48
N PHE A 252 3.58 10.70 0.07
CA PHE A 252 3.61 11.16 -1.33
C PHE A 252 4.99 10.94 -1.96
N ALA A 253 5.82 10.06 -1.38
CA ALA A 253 7.20 9.87 -1.82
C ALA A 253 7.30 9.44 -3.30
N TYR A 254 8.37 9.83 -3.99
CA TYR A 254 8.61 9.44 -5.39
C TYR A 254 7.45 9.82 -6.32
N ASN A 255 7.06 11.10 -6.29
CA ASN A 255 6.04 11.69 -7.16
C ASN A 255 6.64 12.91 -7.91
N ARG A 256 5.79 13.78 -8.46
CA ARG A 256 6.18 14.96 -9.25
C ARG A 256 5.56 16.24 -8.71
N LEU A 257 5.25 16.28 -7.40
CA LEU A 257 4.61 17.42 -6.78
C LEU A 257 5.54 18.63 -6.84
N LYS A 258 5.06 19.73 -7.41
CA LYS A 258 5.79 21.01 -7.49
C LYS A 258 5.42 21.96 -6.35
N THR A 259 4.15 21.87 -5.92
CA THR A 259 3.57 22.66 -4.83
C THR A 259 2.52 21.83 -4.12
N VAL A 260 2.31 22.09 -2.83
CA VAL A 260 1.23 21.50 -2.03
C VAL A 260 0.61 22.62 -1.18
N ASP A 261 -0.71 22.59 -1.05
CA ASP A 261 -1.48 23.57 -0.28
C ASP A 261 -2.36 22.86 0.76
N PHE A 262 -2.09 23.11 2.04
CA PHE A 262 -2.83 22.55 3.16
C PHE A 262 -3.88 23.51 3.73
N CYS A 263 -4.10 24.68 3.14
CA CYS A 263 -4.98 25.69 3.72
C CYS A 263 -6.44 25.22 3.79
N GLN A 264 -6.84 24.28 2.93
CA GLN A 264 -8.16 23.64 2.90
C GLN A 264 -8.22 22.30 3.66
N TRP A 265 -7.17 21.95 4.41
CA TRP A 265 -7.17 20.80 5.29
C TRP A 265 -7.69 21.19 6.67
N GLU A 266 -8.65 20.43 7.17
CA GLU A 266 -9.35 20.67 8.42
C GLU A 266 -9.32 19.40 9.30
N GLN A 267 -9.31 19.55 10.62
CA GLN A 267 -9.38 18.43 11.59
C GLN A 267 -8.38 17.28 11.33
N VAL A 268 -7.17 17.59 10.86
CA VAL A 268 -6.11 16.58 10.62
C VAL A 268 -5.28 16.38 11.88
N THR A 269 -5.92 15.85 12.93
CA THR A 269 -5.35 15.83 14.28
C THR A 269 -4.44 14.64 14.54
N ASN A 270 -4.59 13.52 13.84
CA ASN A 270 -3.79 12.32 14.13
C ASN A 270 -2.52 12.17 13.28
N LEU A 271 -2.32 13.05 12.30
CA LEU A 271 -1.18 12.96 11.39
C LEU A 271 0.10 13.36 12.12
N THR A 272 1.01 12.41 12.28
CA THR A 272 2.29 12.61 13.00
C THR A 272 3.49 12.66 12.07
N PHE A 273 3.39 12.04 10.90
CA PHE A 273 4.45 12.01 9.90
C PHE A 273 3.90 12.21 8.49
N ILE A 274 4.60 13.04 7.71
CA ILE A 274 4.35 13.21 6.27
C ILE A 274 5.65 13.22 5.49
N SER A 275 5.67 12.50 4.38
CA SER A 275 6.84 12.39 3.50
C SER A 275 6.54 12.89 2.09
N PHE A 276 7.34 13.85 1.65
CA PHE A 276 7.46 14.35 0.28
C PHE A 276 8.80 13.94 -0.35
N LEU A 277 9.46 12.90 0.17
CA LEU A 277 10.72 12.39 -0.34
C LEU A 277 10.68 12.25 -1.88
N SER A 278 11.71 12.75 -2.57
CA SER A 278 11.83 12.58 -4.02
C SER A 278 10.61 13.12 -4.80
N ASN A 279 10.39 14.44 -4.69
CA ASN A 279 9.41 15.19 -5.46
C ASN A 279 10.09 16.38 -6.18
N GLU A 280 9.32 17.32 -6.69
CA GLU A 280 9.81 18.50 -7.40
C GLU A 280 9.49 19.81 -6.67
N LEU A 281 9.32 19.76 -5.34
CA LEU A 281 8.92 20.92 -4.55
C LEU A 281 9.99 22.01 -4.64
N THR A 282 9.57 23.22 -4.99
CA THR A 282 10.44 24.41 -5.06
C THR A 282 10.32 25.31 -3.83
N SER A 283 9.28 25.11 -3.02
CA SER A 283 9.01 25.83 -1.77
C SER A 283 8.34 24.91 -0.74
N VAL A 284 8.39 25.30 0.53
CA VAL A 284 7.66 24.61 1.60
C VAL A 284 6.15 24.74 1.34
N PRO A 285 5.35 23.67 1.52
CA PRO A 285 3.90 23.70 1.31
C PRO A 285 3.18 24.82 2.09
N ASN A 286 2.18 25.43 1.44
CA ASN A 286 1.36 26.47 2.08
C ASN A 286 0.55 25.88 3.24
N CYS A 287 0.41 26.65 4.32
CA CYS A 287 -0.36 26.29 5.51
C CYS A 287 0.07 24.96 6.19
N ILE A 288 1.31 24.50 6.02
CA ILE A 288 1.79 23.29 6.71
C ILE A 288 1.72 23.41 8.24
N ASN A 289 1.78 24.64 8.77
CA ASN A 289 1.60 24.93 10.19
C ASN A 289 0.24 24.53 10.77
N ARG A 290 -0.78 24.26 9.93
CA ARG A 290 -2.07 23.71 10.37
C ARG A 290 -1.97 22.26 10.87
N LEU A 291 -0.91 21.54 10.48
CA LEU A 291 -0.68 20.15 10.87
C LEU A 291 0.10 20.09 12.19
N THR A 292 -0.52 20.59 13.27
CA THR A 292 0.14 20.89 14.56
C THR A 292 0.67 19.67 15.31
N ASN A 293 0.21 18.46 14.95
CA ASN A 293 0.63 17.20 15.58
C ASN A 293 1.75 16.46 14.83
N LEU A 294 2.25 17.04 13.74
CA LEU A 294 3.43 16.50 13.07
C LEU A 294 4.65 16.55 13.99
N THR A 295 5.30 15.39 14.15
CA THR A 295 6.57 15.24 14.87
C THR A 295 7.75 15.25 13.91
N ALA A 296 7.54 14.83 12.67
CA ALA A 296 8.55 14.82 11.63
C ALA A 296 7.97 15.12 10.23
N VAL A 297 8.75 15.85 9.42
CA VAL A 297 8.42 16.16 8.03
C VAL A 297 9.63 15.92 7.14
N SER A 298 9.42 15.16 6.05
CA SER A 298 10.47 14.92 5.06
C SER A 298 10.23 15.66 3.75
N PHE A 299 11.16 16.54 3.40
CA PHE A 299 11.30 17.18 2.09
C PHE A 299 12.58 16.73 1.36
N MET A 300 13.15 15.59 1.77
CA MET A 300 14.40 15.10 1.21
C MET A 300 14.29 14.90 -0.32
N SER A 301 15.37 15.16 -1.05
CA SER A 301 15.43 14.96 -2.52
C SER A 301 14.37 15.79 -3.27
N ASN A 302 14.27 17.08 -2.98
CA ASN A 302 13.40 18.03 -3.69
C ASN A 302 14.24 19.14 -4.36
N ARG A 303 13.62 20.26 -4.73
CA ARG A 303 14.25 21.39 -5.42
C ARG A 303 14.20 22.69 -4.60
N LEU A 304 14.06 22.59 -3.28
CA LEU A 304 13.99 23.76 -2.39
C LEU A 304 15.28 24.59 -2.49
N THR A 305 15.17 25.91 -2.58
CA THR A 305 16.32 26.83 -2.68
C THR A 305 16.55 27.67 -1.43
N SER A 306 15.51 27.87 -0.63
CA SER A 306 15.56 28.50 0.69
C SER A 306 14.41 27.99 1.56
N VAL A 307 14.55 28.13 2.87
CA VAL A 307 13.51 27.76 3.85
C VAL A 307 13.34 28.89 4.86
N THR A 308 12.11 29.33 5.09
CA THR A 308 11.79 30.26 6.19
C THR A 308 11.03 29.51 7.27
N MET A 309 11.56 29.48 8.50
CA MET A 309 10.97 28.70 9.60
C MET A 309 9.58 29.18 10.04
N ASP A 310 9.18 30.39 9.63
CA ASP A 310 7.83 30.93 9.79
C ASP A 310 6.73 29.98 9.27
N ALA A 311 7.03 29.22 8.21
CA ALA A 311 6.10 28.25 7.64
C ALA A 311 5.71 27.13 8.62
N PHE A 312 6.54 26.90 9.64
CA PHE A 312 6.35 25.87 10.69
C PHE A 312 6.01 26.48 12.05
N ALA A 313 5.72 27.79 12.12
CA ALA A 313 5.39 28.45 13.38
C ALA A 313 4.10 27.86 13.99
N GLY A 314 4.14 27.48 15.26
CA GLY A 314 3.03 26.84 15.98
C GLY A 314 2.99 25.31 15.85
N MET A 315 3.89 24.69 15.07
CA MET A 315 4.07 23.24 15.06
C MET A 315 4.92 22.78 16.25
N ASP A 316 4.39 22.96 17.46
CA ASP A 316 5.15 22.76 18.70
C ASP A 316 5.52 21.29 18.98
N ASN A 317 4.96 20.33 18.24
CA ASN A 317 5.34 18.91 18.32
C ASN A 317 6.46 18.52 17.34
N LEU A 318 6.85 19.40 16.42
CA LEU A 318 7.81 19.07 15.37
C LEU A 318 9.23 19.01 15.94
N THR A 319 9.83 17.82 15.92
CA THR A 319 11.19 17.57 16.43
C THR A 319 12.23 17.41 15.33
N SER A 320 11.82 16.94 14.15
CA SER A 320 12.76 16.59 13.07
C SER A 320 12.30 17.12 11.71
N LEU A 321 13.20 17.82 11.02
CA LEU A 321 12.98 18.35 9.67
C LEU A 321 14.04 17.84 8.71
N TYR A 322 13.63 17.03 7.73
CA TYR A 322 14.54 16.43 6.74
C TYR A 322 14.54 17.25 5.44
N LEU A 323 15.66 17.91 5.16
CA LEU A 323 15.86 18.80 4.01
C LEU A 323 17.06 18.38 3.14
N SER A 324 17.63 17.20 3.38
CA SER A 324 18.76 16.66 2.64
C SER A 324 18.47 16.56 1.13
N HIS A 325 19.51 16.67 0.30
CA HIS A 325 19.45 16.57 -1.15
C HIS A 325 18.48 17.57 -1.79
N ASN A 326 18.57 18.84 -1.39
CA ASN A 326 17.87 19.96 -2.03
C ASN A 326 18.89 20.94 -2.66
N ASN A 327 18.46 22.15 -3.02
CA ASN A 327 19.30 23.24 -3.49
C ASN A 327 19.35 24.42 -2.49
N ILE A 328 19.18 24.13 -1.19
CA ILE A 328 19.00 25.14 -0.15
C ILE A 328 20.30 25.92 0.04
N ARG A 329 20.23 27.24 -0.11
CA ARG A 329 21.34 28.16 0.10
C ARG A 329 21.26 28.86 1.45
N SER A 330 20.04 29.15 1.89
CA SER A 330 19.80 29.84 3.16
C SER A 330 18.55 29.34 3.87
N ILE A 331 18.59 29.40 5.19
CA ILE A 331 17.47 29.20 6.10
C ILE A 331 17.32 30.48 6.91
N THR A 332 16.12 31.03 6.95
CA THR A 332 15.81 32.21 7.77
C THR A 332 14.92 31.82 8.93
N VAL A 333 15.28 32.28 10.12
CA VAL A 333 14.51 32.09 11.36
C VAL A 333 14.19 33.45 11.94
N HIS A 334 12.91 33.80 12.08
CA HIS A 334 12.52 35.00 12.81
C HIS A 334 12.21 34.69 14.27
N GLU A 335 12.52 35.63 15.17
CA GLU A 335 12.21 35.50 16.59
C GLU A 335 10.73 35.15 16.82
N GLY A 336 10.48 34.06 17.58
CA GLY A 336 9.12 33.59 17.90
C GLY A 336 8.35 32.93 16.75
N ARG A 337 8.93 32.80 15.55
CA ARG A 337 8.28 32.26 14.35
C ARG A 337 8.97 30.98 13.87
N TYR A 338 9.01 29.98 14.74
CA TYR A 338 9.64 28.68 14.46
C TYR A 338 9.06 27.60 15.39
N PRO A 339 9.24 26.30 15.08
CA PRO A 339 8.80 25.19 15.91
C PRO A 339 9.70 25.05 17.14
N LYS A 340 9.12 25.22 18.34
CA LYS A 340 9.89 25.35 19.60
C LYS A 340 10.60 24.06 20.03
N GLN A 341 10.05 22.89 19.68
CA GLN A 341 10.63 21.58 20.02
C GLN A 341 11.53 21.02 18.92
N LEU A 342 11.87 21.81 17.90
CA LEU A 342 12.71 21.33 16.81
C LEU A 342 14.13 21.05 17.32
N GLN A 343 14.56 19.79 17.17
CA GLN A 343 15.83 19.27 17.65
C GLN A 343 16.76 18.88 16.51
N GLN A 344 16.23 18.40 15.38
CA GLN A 344 17.04 17.83 14.30
C GLN A 344 16.75 18.51 12.97
N LEU A 345 17.81 18.97 12.32
CA LEU A 345 17.78 19.57 10.99
C LEU A 345 18.77 18.86 10.08
N PHE A 346 18.26 18.08 9.12
CA PHE A 346 19.09 17.33 8.18
C PHE A 346 19.25 18.14 6.89
N LEU A 347 20.48 18.55 6.56
CA LEU A 347 20.83 19.43 5.43
C LEU A 347 21.84 18.82 4.47
N SER A 348 22.21 17.55 4.66
CA SER A 348 23.21 16.89 3.82
C SER A 348 22.89 16.93 2.33
N GLY A 349 23.89 17.17 1.48
CA GLY A 349 23.72 17.20 0.03
C GLY A 349 22.95 18.42 -0.53
N ASN A 350 22.96 19.56 0.16
CA ASN A 350 22.50 20.84 -0.40
C ASN A 350 23.60 21.57 -1.21
N SER A 351 23.21 22.53 -2.06
CA SER A 351 24.14 23.20 -3.00
C SER A 351 24.88 24.38 -2.35
N HIS A 352 26.21 24.33 -2.40
CA HIS A 352 27.12 25.34 -1.86
C HIS A 352 27.81 26.09 -3.00
N LYS A 353 27.26 27.23 -3.45
CA LYS A 353 28.05 28.22 -4.20
C LYS A 353 28.46 29.33 -3.26
N CYS A 354 29.67 29.22 -2.75
CA CYS A 354 30.39 30.36 -2.19
C CYS A 354 31.11 31.10 -3.31
N ASP A 355 30.90 32.40 -3.39
CA ASP A 355 31.83 33.27 -4.10
C ASP A 355 33.13 33.32 -3.29
N HIS A 356 34.08 32.46 -3.67
CA HIS A 356 35.42 32.43 -3.09
C HIS A 356 36.19 33.68 -3.50
N HIS A 357 36.06 34.75 -2.71
CA HIS A 357 37.05 35.82 -2.71
C HIS A 357 37.96 35.84 -1.47
N LEU A 358 37.75 34.95 -0.50
CA LEU A 358 38.59 34.86 0.70
C LEU A 358 38.88 33.39 1.06
N PHE A 359 40.14 33.02 0.79
CA PHE A 359 40.95 31.95 1.39
C PHE A 359 40.27 30.73 2.06
N GLY A 360 40.37 29.57 1.40
CA GLY A 360 40.92 28.38 2.07
C GLY A 360 39.99 27.40 2.81
N GLN A 361 38.66 27.50 2.71
CA GLN A 361 37.76 26.45 3.22
C GLN A 361 37.09 25.68 2.07
N PRO A 362 37.29 24.35 1.96
CA PRO A 362 36.72 23.54 0.87
C PRO A 362 35.23 23.23 1.02
N PHE A 363 34.60 23.64 2.13
CA PHE A 363 33.18 23.42 2.40
C PHE A 363 32.54 24.71 2.91
N CYS A 364 31.45 25.13 2.29
CA CYS A 364 30.58 26.17 2.82
C CYS A 364 29.32 25.52 3.38
N SER A 365 28.90 25.87 4.60
CA SER A 365 27.64 25.38 5.16
C SER A 365 26.44 26.13 4.57
N VAL A 366 25.24 25.55 4.67
CA VAL A 366 23.99 26.31 4.46
C VAL A 366 23.96 27.49 5.44
N ASP A 367 23.66 28.69 4.95
CA ASP A 367 23.59 29.89 5.80
C ASP A 367 22.28 29.85 6.62
N ILE A 368 22.38 29.95 7.95
CA ILE A 368 21.22 29.97 8.84
C ILE A 368 21.17 31.34 9.52
N ASP A 369 20.33 32.22 8.99
CA ASP A 369 20.16 33.59 9.45
C ASP A 369 19.07 33.69 10.52
N PHE A 370 19.47 34.06 11.73
CA PHE A 370 18.57 34.29 12.86
C PHE A 370 18.27 35.78 12.98
N LYS A 371 17.03 36.18 12.65
CA LYS A 371 16.56 37.56 12.62
C LYS A 371 15.79 37.97 13.90
N PRO A 372 16.44 38.67 14.86
CA PRO A 372 15.78 39.14 16.06
C PRO A 372 14.76 40.22 15.74
N SER A 373 13.71 40.33 16.55
CA SER A 373 12.70 41.39 16.46
C SER A 373 13.28 42.78 16.72
N SER A 374 14.35 42.87 17.52
CA SER A 374 15.12 44.09 17.77
C SER A 374 16.55 43.75 18.23
N ARG A 375 17.49 44.71 18.12
CA ARG A 375 18.88 44.52 18.60
C ARG A 375 18.98 44.25 20.11
N THR A 376 17.93 44.55 20.86
CA THR A 376 17.88 44.43 22.31
C THR A 376 16.99 43.29 22.78
N SER A 377 16.43 42.48 21.87
CA SER A 377 15.55 41.38 22.27
C SER A 377 16.32 40.33 23.06
N ASP A 378 15.61 39.63 23.96
CA ASP A 378 16.20 38.56 24.76
C ASP A 378 16.79 37.46 23.88
N TRP A 379 16.23 37.26 22.69
CA TRP A 379 16.72 36.34 21.67
C TRP A 379 18.10 36.73 21.14
N SER A 380 18.35 38.04 20.98
CA SER A 380 19.66 38.59 20.61
C SER A 380 20.68 38.51 21.75
N ARG A 381 20.24 38.56 23.01
CA ARG A 381 21.12 38.57 24.20
C ARG A 381 21.53 37.17 24.66
N ASN A 382 20.65 36.17 24.49
CA ASN A 382 20.80 34.84 25.10
C ASN A 382 21.14 33.73 24.09
N GLU A 383 21.78 34.07 22.97
CA GLU A 383 22.15 33.13 21.90
C GLU A 383 21.03 32.14 21.55
N ASN A 384 19.83 32.65 21.24
CA ASN A 384 18.61 31.91 20.83
C ASN A 384 18.55 30.42 21.23
N ALA A 385 17.61 30.05 22.12
CA ALA A 385 17.38 28.65 22.54
C ALA A 385 17.31 27.63 21.39
N LEU A 386 16.69 27.98 20.25
CA LEU A 386 16.64 27.11 19.07
C LEU A 386 18.04 26.80 18.52
N LYS A 387 18.94 27.80 18.46
CA LYS A 387 20.31 27.60 17.99
C LYS A 387 21.09 26.62 18.89
N ARG A 388 20.84 26.64 20.20
CA ARG A 388 21.50 25.77 21.19
C ARG A 388 20.95 24.34 21.20
N GLN A 389 19.66 24.15 20.89
CA GLN A 389 19.04 22.82 20.89
C GLN A 389 19.16 22.08 19.55
N LEU A 390 19.40 22.80 18.44
CA LEU A 390 19.44 22.22 17.10
C LEU A 390 20.71 21.38 16.87
N SER A 391 20.51 20.10 16.59
CA SER A 391 21.48 19.24 15.93
C SER A 391 21.34 19.41 14.41
N ILE A 392 22.37 20.00 13.79
CA ILE A 392 22.45 20.18 12.34
C ILE A 392 23.31 19.07 11.75
N ILE A 393 22.74 18.31 10.82
CA ILE A 393 23.37 17.15 10.20
C ILE A 393 23.63 17.48 8.73
N VAL A 394 24.89 17.74 8.37
CA VAL A 394 25.35 18.16 7.03
C VAL A 394 26.10 17.06 6.28
#